data_AF-A0A0F9KEA1-F1
#
_entry.id   AF-A0A0F9KEA1-F1
#
_cell.length_a   1.000
_cell.length_b   1.000
_cell.length_c   1.000
_cell.angle_alpha   90.00
_cell.angle_beta   90.00
_cell.angle_gamma   90.00
#
_symmetry.space_group_name_H-M   'P 1'
#
loop_
_entity.id
_entity.type
_entity.pdbx_description
1 polymer ?
#
loop_
_entity_poly.entity_id
_entity_poly.type
_entity_poly.pdbx_seq_one_letter_code
_entity_poly.pdbx_strand_id
1 'polypeptide(L)'
;MERQQAIERYSKLRLTSLSQKEREKQLNRMTYENWSHAEGWNSLSKSIQQEFEKEQGIENPELEKYDAILMVWFKYIFQSVSNKFLCQKLNIESIVEEPKKMEPCPCCGYRTNGGKRGNYEICRICMWEDDGRDNQNSSETAGANGENSLAIGRYNYLIHGLYDPERTDLMKYKSKESLYKKGRVFEILDNRFLIEKGTTWKCKITIPNETL
;
A
#
# COMPACT_ATOMS: atom_id res chain seq x y z
N MET A 1 11.50 -22.83 -5.79
CA MET A 1 10.02 -22.88 -5.91
C MET A 1 9.59 -21.76 -6.83
N GLU A 2 8.62 -22.00 -7.72
CA GLU A 2 8.05 -20.93 -8.55
C GLU A 2 7.41 -19.87 -7.67
N ARG A 3 7.60 -18.60 -8.01
CA ARG A 3 7.17 -17.47 -7.18
C ARG A 3 5.66 -17.46 -6.98
N GLN A 4 4.91 -17.80 -8.03
CA GLN A 4 3.44 -17.86 -7.92
C GLN A 4 2.97 -18.96 -6.97
N GLN A 5 3.69 -20.09 -6.88
CA GLN A 5 3.41 -21.13 -5.88
C GLN A 5 3.71 -20.65 -4.46
N ALA A 6 4.82 -19.91 -4.28
CA ALA A 6 5.17 -19.32 -2.99
C ALA A 6 4.12 -18.28 -2.54
N ILE A 7 3.71 -17.39 -3.44
CA ILE A 7 2.65 -16.40 -3.17
C ILE A 7 1.34 -17.10 -2.82
N GLU A 8 0.89 -18.06 -3.62
CA GLU A 8 -0.33 -18.84 -3.36
C GLU A 8 -0.29 -19.51 -1.98
N ARG A 9 0.83 -20.16 -1.64
CA ARG A 9 0.99 -20.84 -0.34
C ARG A 9 0.96 -19.86 0.82
N TYR A 10 1.66 -18.73 0.71
CA TYR A 10 1.67 -17.72 1.76
C TYR A 10 0.32 -17.03 1.91
N SER A 11 -0.39 -16.75 0.82
CA SER A 11 -1.77 -16.23 0.83
C SER A 11 -2.71 -17.14 1.60
N LYS A 12 -2.65 -18.47 1.36
CA LYS A 12 -3.46 -19.45 2.12
C LYS A 12 -3.16 -19.44 3.61
N LEU A 13 -1.88 -19.45 3.99
CA LEU A 13 -1.47 -19.37 5.40
C LEU A 13 -2.00 -18.09 6.06
N ARG A 14 -1.95 -16.96 5.35
CA ARG A 14 -2.44 -15.69 5.85
C ARG A 14 -3.96 -15.67 5.98
N LEU A 15 -4.68 -16.18 4.99
CA LEU A 15 -6.13 -16.32 5.03
C LEU A 15 -6.60 -17.08 6.28
N THR A 16 -5.99 -18.23 6.57
CA THR A 16 -6.33 -19.05 7.75
C THR A 16 -5.97 -18.39 9.08
N SER A 17 -5.09 -17.39 9.07
CA SER A 17 -4.64 -16.69 10.27
C SER A 17 -5.43 -15.41 10.59
N LEU A 18 -6.32 -14.97 9.69
CA LEU A 18 -7.11 -13.76 9.91
C LEU A 18 -8.13 -13.99 11.02
N SER A 19 -8.12 -13.12 12.03
CA SER A 19 -9.24 -13.03 12.97
C SER A 19 -10.49 -12.50 12.26
N GLN A 20 -11.68 -12.76 12.83
CA GLN A 20 -12.95 -12.25 12.29
C GLN A 20 -12.91 -10.72 12.10
N LYS A 21 -12.33 -9.99 13.06
CA LYS A 21 -12.18 -8.53 13.00
C LYS A 21 -11.25 -8.07 11.88
N GLU A 22 -10.19 -8.82 11.58
CA GLU A 22 -9.30 -8.50 10.46
C GLU A 22 -9.94 -8.81 9.11
N ARG A 23 -10.68 -9.94 9.02
CA ARG A 23 -11.48 -10.26 7.84
C ARG A 23 -12.48 -9.16 7.52
N GLU A 24 -13.31 -8.78 8.50
CA GLU A 24 -14.32 -7.74 8.36
C GLU A 24 -13.72 -6.44 7.83
N LYS A 25 -12.68 -5.94 8.50
CA LYS A 25 -12.01 -4.69 8.10
C LYS A 25 -11.45 -4.75 6.70
N GLN A 26 -10.83 -5.88 6.34
CA GLN A 26 -10.22 -6.01 5.02
C GLN A 26 -11.29 -6.11 3.93
N LEU A 27 -12.35 -6.89 4.15
CA LEU A 27 -13.45 -7.02 3.21
C LEU A 27 -14.16 -5.67 3.01
N ASN A 28 -14.51 -4.97 4.10
CA ASN A 28 -15.11 -3.63 4.03
C ASN A 28 -14.22 -2.62 3.32
N ARG A 29 -12.89 -2.68 3.52
CA ARG A 29 -11.99 -1.80 2.78
C ARG A 29 -12.02 -2.08 1.28
N MET A 30 -12.05 -3.35 0.90
CA MET A 30 -12.04 -3.75 -0.50
C MET A 30 -13.30 -3.33 -1.26
N THR A 31 -14.43 -3.06 -0.59
CA THR A 31 -15.65 -2.56 -1.26
C THR A 31 -15.54 -1.11 -1.73
N TYR A 32 -14.54 -0.37 -1.25
CA TYR A 32 -14.24 1.01 -1.69
C TYR A 32 -13.06 1.09 -2.67
N GLU A 33 -12.49 -0.06 -3.07
CA GLU A 33 -11.30 -0.13 -3.93
C GLU A 33 -11.66 -0.77 -5.28
N ASN A 34 -11.11 -0.25 -6.38
CA ASN A 34 -11.33 -0.84 -7.70
C ASN A 34 -10.38 -2.02 -7.94
N TRP A 35 -10.91 -3.24 -7.84
CA TRP A 35 -10.16 -4.49 -8.01
C TRP A 35 -10.18 -5.10 -9.41
N SER A 36 -10.85 -4.46 -10.38
CA SER A 36 -11.01 -4.99 -11.76
C SER A 36 -9.69 -5.29 -12.49
N HIS A 37 -8.61 -4.64 -12.08
CA HIS A 37 -7.26 -4.80 -12.61
C HIS A 37 -6.48 -5.95 -11.96
N ALA A 38 -6.93 -6.49 -10.84
CA ALA A 38 -6.23 -7.53 -10.10
C ALA A 38 -6.42 -8.90 -10.74
N GLU A 39 -5.33 -9.65 -10.87
CA GLU A 39 -5.34 -11.01 -11.38
C GLU A 39 -6.23 -11.91 -10.52
N GLY A 40 -7.14 -12.64 -11.16
CA GLY A 40 -8.12 -13.50 -10.50
C GLY A 40 -9.45 -12.81 -10.16
N TRP A 41 -9.53 -11.47 -10.18
CA TRP A 41 -10.79 -10.75 -9.94
C TRP A 41 -11.89 -11.18 -10.91
N ASN A 42 -11.58 -11.13 -12.21
CA ASN A 42 -12.54 -11.47 -13.27
C ASN A 42 -12.96 -12.95 -13.28
N SER A 43 -12.24 -13.81 -12.54
CA SER A 43 -12.57 -15.22 -12.34
C SER A 43 -13.48 -15.47 -11.15
N LEU A 44 -13.72 -14.47 -10.28
CA LEU A 44 -14.68 -14.57 -9.19
C LEU A 44 -16.11 -14.68 -9.74
N SER A 45 -17.05 -15.16 -8.91
CA SER A 45 -18.46 -15.18 -9.29
C SER A 45 -18.99 -13.76 -9.51
N LYS A 46 -19.91 -13.59 -10.47
CA LYS A 46 -20.53 -12.28 -10.72
C LYS A 46 -21.25 -11.72 -9.50
N SER A 47 -21.84 -12.59 -8.68
CA SER A 47 -22.46 -12.18 -7.42
C SER A 47 -21.46 -11.54 -6.46
N ILE A 48 -20.25 -12.11 -6.31
CA ILE A 48 -19.21 -11.55 -5.43
C ILE A 48 -18.68 -10.23 -6.01
N GLN A 49 -18.42 -10.17 -7.32
CA GLN A 49 -17.98 -8.93 -7.98
C GLN A 49 -18.99 -7.79 -7.73
N GLN A 50 -20.28 -8.06 -7.98
CA GLN A 50 -21.36 -7.08 -7.76
C GLN A 50 -21.54 -6.68 -6.29
N GLU A 51 -21.29 -7.58 -5.34
CA GLU A 51 -21.37 -7.28 -3.91
C GLU A 51 -20.29 -6.25 -3.51
N PHE A 52 -19.08 -6.38 -4.05
CA PHE A 52 -17.98 -5.46 -3.76
C PHE A 52 -18.00 -4.17 -4.57
N GLU A 53 -18.69 -4.15 -5.71
CA GLU A 53 -18.89 -2.94 -6.53
C GLU A 53 -20.01 -2.02 -5.98
N LYS A 54 -20.78 -2.46 -4.98
CA LYS A 54 -21.88 -1.67 -4.39
C LYS A 54 -21.44 -0.64 -3.34
N GLU A 55 -20.17 -0.62 -2.95
CA GLU A 55 -19.63 0.26 -1.89
C GLU A 55 -20.40 0.18 -0.56
N GLN A 56 -20.96 -1.00 -0.27
CA GLN A 56 -21.71 -1.30 0.96
C GLN A 56 -20.85 -2.12 1.93
N GLY A 57 -21.20 -2.07 3.21
CA GLY A 57 -20.57 -2.91 4.23
C GLY A 57 -20.87 -4.40 3.96
N ILE A 58 -19.91 -5.25 4.27
CA ILE A 58 -20.03 -6.70 4.14
C ILE A 58 -20.70 -7.28 5.38
N GLU A 59 -21.91 -7.80 5.20
CA GLU A 59 -22.60 -8.58 6.23
C GLU A 59 -21.98 -9.99 6.32
N ASN A 60 -21.78 -10.48 7.55
CA ASN A 60 -21.26 -11.82 7.86
C ASN A 60 -19.88 -12.12 7.23
N PRO A 61 -18.82 -11.38 7.59
CA PRO A 61 -17.47 -11.46 6.98
C PRO A 61 -16.77 -12.83 7.13
N GLU A 62 -17.28 -13.70 7.99
CA GLU A 62 -16.83 -15.07 8.20
C GLU A 62 -17.26 -16.08 7.12
N LEU A 63 -18.19 -15.71 6.22
CA LEU A 63 -18.64 -16.63 5.17
C LEU A 63 -17.49 -17.05 4.24
N GLU A 64 -17.40 -18.36 3.97
CA GLU A 64 -16.36 -18.98 3.12
C GLU A 64 -16.37 -18.42 1.69
N LYS A 65 -17.51 -17.93 1.20
CA LYS A 65 -17.60 -17.29 -0.13
C LYS A 65 -16.61 -16.13 -0.29
N TYR A 66 -16.22 -15.46 0.80
CA TYR A 66 -15.28 -14.34 0.78
C TYR A 66 -13.80 -14.76 0.77
N ASP A 67 -13.50 -16.05 0.93
CA ASP A 67 -12.12 -16.53 0.87
C ASP A 67 -11.50 -16.30 -0.51
N ALA A 68 -12.30 -16.46 -1.56
CA ALA A 68 -11.84 -16.25 -2.93
C ALA A 68 -11.39 -14.80 -3.18
N ILE A 69 -12.12 -13.81 -2.66
CA ILE A 69 -11.77 -12.39 -2.82
C ILE A 69 -10.59 -11.98 -1.92
N LEU A 70 -10.51 -12.52 -0.70
CA LEU A 70 -9.32 -12.32 0.16
C LEU A 70 -8.07 -12.96 -0.46
N MET A 71 -8.21 -14.09 -1.15
CA MET A 71 -7.12 -14.68 -1.91
C MET A 71 -6.65 -13.78 -3.06
N VAL A 72 -7.59 -13.16 -3.81
CA VAL A 72 -7.23 -12.16 -4.84
C VAL A 72 -6.42 -11.01 -4.21
N TRP A 73 -6.90 -10.47 -3.09
CA TRP A 73 -6.20 -9.42 -2.35
C TRP A 73 -4.80 -9.85 -1.90
N PHE A 74 -4.68 -10.96 -1.18
CA PHE A 74 -3.38 -11.43 -0.68
C PHE A 74 -2.39 -11.68 -1.81
N LYS A 75 -2.83 -12.34 -2.88
CA LYS A 75 -1.98 -12.59 -4.05
C LYS A 75 -1.50 -11.28 -4.66
N TYR A 76 -2.38 -10.28 -4.79
CA TYR A 76 -2.03 -8.95 -5.30
C TYR A 76 -0.98 -8.25 -4.42
N ILE A 77 -1.22 -8.15 -3.11
CA ILE A 77 -0.32 -7.41 -2.21
C ILE A 77 1.04 -8.11 -2.06
N PHE A 78 1.11 -9.43 -2.25
CA PHE A 78 2.36 -10.19 -2.18
C PHE A 78 3.15 -10.24 -3.50
N GLN A 79 2.64 -9.66 -4.60
CA GLN A 79 3.38 -9.65 -5.87
C GLN A 79 4.74 -8.95 -5.75
N SER A 80 4.86 -7.91 -4.92
CA SER A 80 6.07 -7.09 -4.76
C SER A 80 6.89 -7.37 -3.51
N VAL A 81 6.46 -8.27 -2.62
CA VAL A 81 7.24 -8.58 -1.42
C VAL A 81 8.53 -9.34 -1.76
N SER A 82 9.60 -9.10 -1.00
CA SER A 82 10.92 -9.68 -1.30
C SER A 82 10.93 -11.22 -1.26
N ASN A 83 11.76 -11.85 -2.12
CA ASN A 83 12.00 -13.30 -2.08
C ASN A 83 12.50 -13.75 -0.70
N LYS A 84 13.41 -12.97 -0.09
CA LYS A 84 13.90 -13.21 1.27
C LYS A 84 12.76 -13.37 2.28
N PHE A 85 11.78 -12.48 2.24
CA PHE A 85 10.64 -12.54 3.14
C PHE A 85 9.79 -13.81 2.92
N LEU A 86 9.42 -14.11 1.67
CA LEU A 86 8.62 -15.31 1.38
C LEU A 86 9.37 -16.59 1.75
N CYS A 87 10.67 -16.66 1.46
CA CYS A 87 11.53 -17.79 1.83
C CYS A 87 11.50 -18.04 3.35
N GLN A 88 11.68 -16.97 4.13
CA GLN A 88 11.60 -17.05 5.60
C GLN A 88 10.21 -17.47 6.10
N LYS A 89 9.13 -16.95 5.51
CA LYS A 89 7.76 -17.26 5.95
C LYS A 89 7.30 -18.65 5.58
N LEU A 90 7.82 -19.21 4.48
CA LEU A 90 7.44 -20.53 3.99
C LEU A 90 8.45 -21.61 4.39
N ASN A 91 9.55 -21.24 5.03
CA ASN A 91 10.68 -22.11 5.32
C ASN A 91 11.18 -22.85 4.07
N ILE A 92 11.47 -22.09 3.01
CA ILE A 92 12.02 -22.58 1.74
C ILE A 92 13.34 -21.87 1.45
N GLU A 93 14.22 -22.54 0.70
CA GLU A 93 15.56 -22.04 0.43
C GLU A 93 15.57 -20.90 -0.61
N SER A 94 14.85 -21.07 -1.71
CA SER A 94 14.89 -20.14 -2.83
C SER A 94 13.58 -20.07 -3.63
N ILE A 95 13.37 -18.90 -4.23
CA ILE A 95 12.31 -18.60 -5.19
C ILE A 95 12.99 -18.19 -6.50
N VAL A 96 12.50 -18.72 -7.61
CA VAL A 96 13.16 -18.62 -8.93
C VAL A 96 13.04 -17.20 -9.50
N GLU A 97 11.84 -16.63 -9.48
CA GLU A 97 11.55 -15.35 -10.12
C GLU A 97 11.66 -14.17 -9.14
N GLU A 98 11.98 -13.01 -9.69
CA GLU A 98 12.06 -11.76 -8.94
C GLU A 98 10.67 -11.19 -8.58
N PRO A 99 10.56 -10.37 -7.52
CA PRO A 99 9.34 -9.65 -7.21
C PRO A 99 8.86 -8.76 -8.35
N LYS A 100 7.52 -8.68 -8.51
CA LYS A 100 6.92 -7.76 -9.46
C LYS A 100 7.33 -6.34 -9.12
N LYS A 101 7.86 -5.63 -10.12
CA LYS A 101 8.30 -4.25 -9.98
C LYS A 101 7.08 -3.31 -9.96
N MET A 102 6.61 -2.99 -8.77
CA MET A 102 5.58 -1.98 -8.52
C MET A 102 6.14 -0.56 -8.62
N GLU A 103 5.29 0.43 -8.89
CA GLU A 103 5.65 1.84 -8.88
C GLU A 103 5.99 2.31 -7.45
N PRO A 104 7.00 3.18 -7.28
CA PRO A 104 7.32 3.74 -5.98
C PRO A 104 6.22 4.72 -5.56
N CYS A 105 5.74 4.57 -4.33
CA CYS A 105 4.87 5.54 -3.68
C CYS A 105 5.50 6.94 -3.77
N PRO A 106 4.74 7.98 -4.14
CA PRO A 106 5.31 9.32 -4.32
C PRO A 106 5.69 9.94 -2.98
N CYS A 107 5.13 9.44 -1.87
CA CYS A 107 5.40 9.89 -0.52
C CYS A 107 6.63 9.17 0.09
N CYS A 108 6.57 7.86 0.34
CA CYS A 108 7.67 7.16 1.02
C CYS A 108 8.77 6.59 0.10
N GLY A 109 8.48 6.45 -1.20
CA GLY A 109 9.40 5.89 -2.18
C GLY A 109 9.51 4.36 -2.22
N TYR A 110 8.80 3.62 -1.37
CA TYR A 110 8.72 2.14 -1.45
C TYR A 110 7.80 1.68 -2.59
N ARG A 111 8.15 0.56 -3.23
CA ARG A 111 7.41 -0.03 -4.36
C ARG A 111 6.18 -0.80 -3.89
N THR A 112 5.11 -0.07 -3.60
CA THR A 112 3.84 -0.63 -3.09
C THR A 112 2.66 -0.46 -4.04
N ASN A 113 2.78 0.40 -5.06
CA ASN A 113 1.67 0.77 -5.94
C ASN A 113 1.72 -0.13 -7.18
N GLY A 114 0.75 -1.02 -7.34
CA GLY A 114 0.70 -1.97 -8.44
C GLY A 114 0.05 -1.41 -9.71
N GLY A 115 -0.61 -0.26 -9.60
CA GLY A 115 -1.19 0.49 -10.72
C GLY A 115 -0.31 1.62 -11.24
N LYS A 116 -0.89 2.40 -12.17
CA LYS A 116 -0.32 3.68 -12.61
C LYS A 116 -0.50 4.72 -11.49
N ARG A 117 0.38 5.72 -11.46
CA ARG A 117 0.24 6.93 -10.64
C ARG A 117 -1.18 7.51 -10.84
N GLY A 118 -1.88 7.85 -9.76
CA GLY A 118 -3.24 8.39 -9.82
C GLY A 118 -4.38 7.37 -9.83
N ASN A 119 -4.11 6.10 -9.52
CA ASN A 119 -5.15 5.07 -9.39
C ASN A 119 -5.77 4.99 -7.98
N TYR A 120 -5.54 5.98 -7.12
CA TYR A 120 -6.08 6.05 -5.74
C TYR A 120 -5.66 4.86 -4.86
N GLU A 121 -4.53 4.23 -5.17
CA GLU A 121 -4.00 3.16 -4.34
C GLU A 121 -3.40 3.72 -3.06
N ILE A 122 -3.80 3.16 -1.92
CA ILE A 122 -3.24 3.52 -0.61
C ILE A 122 -1.95 2.74 -0.36
N CYS A 123 -0.85 3.47 -0.17
CA CYS A 123 0.45 2.90 0.13
C CYS A 123 0.45 2.14 1.47
N ARG A 124 0.85 0.87 1.45
CA ARG A 124 0.88 0.03 2.66
C ARG A 124 1.98 0.39 3.67
N ILE A 125 2.91 1.29 3.32
CA ILE A 125 4.00 1.72 4.23
C ILE A 125 3.63 3.02 4.93
N CYS A 126 3.37 4.07 4.17
CA CYS A 126 3.12 5.40 4.72
C CYS A 126 1.64 5.76 4.83
N MET A 127 0.74 4.97 4.23
CA MET A 127 -0.71 5.19 4.17
C MET A 127 -1.18 6.33 3.26
N TRP A 128 -0.29 6.93 2.45
CA TRP A 128 -0.65 7.90 1.42
C TRP A 128 -1.53 7.29 0.33
N GLU A 129 -2.64 7.93 0.00
CA GLU A 129 -3.52 7.60 -1.13
C GLU A 129 -3.01 8.28 -2.42
N ASP A 130 -2.72 7.47 -3.44
CA ASP A 130 -2.12 7.93 -4.68
C ASP A 130 -3.13 8.63 -5.61
N ASP A 131 -3.33 9.92 -5.38
CA ASP A 131 -4.18 10.82 -6.17
C ASP A 131 -3.53 11.36 -7.46
N GLY A 132 -2.32 10.88 -7.79
CA GLY A 132 -1.62 11.25 -9.02
C GLY A 132 -0.59 12.36 -8.87
N ARG A 133 -0.49 12.98 -7.69
CA ARG A 133 0.53 14.01 -7.41
C ARG A 133 1.94 13.41 -7.35
N ASP A 134 2.91 14.22 -7.80
CA ASP A 134 4.33 13.94 -7.72
C ASP A 134 5.13 15.26 -7.55
N ASN A 135 6.41 15.26 -7.87
CA ASN A 135 7.33 16.37 -7.64
C ASN A 135 6.86 17.74 -8.19
N GLN A 136 6.15 17.76 -9.32
CA GLN A 136 5.75 19.00 -9.99
C GLN A 136 4.63 19.76 -9.26
N ASN A 137 3.80 19.03 -8.51
CA ASN A 137 2.64 19.54 -7.78
C ASN A 137 2.69 19.14 -6.31
N SER A 138 3.90 18.94 -5.78
CA SER A 138 4.09 18.39 -4.43
C SER A 138 3.58 19.30 -3.31
N SER A 139 3.50 20.60 -3.57
CA SER A 139 3.07 21.61 -2.59
C SER A 139 1.57 21.86 -2.60
N GLU A 140 0.84 21.29 -3.57
CA GLU A 140 -0.61 21.40 -3.63
C GLU A 140 -1.26 20.45 -2.62
N THR A 141 -2.35 20.88 -1.99
CA THR A 141 -3.15 20.05 -1.09
C THR A 141 -3.68 18.83 -1.82
N ALA A 142 -3.48 17.65 -1.23
CA ALA A 142 -3.99 16.40 -1.77
C ALA A 142 -5.31 16.07 -1.07
N GLY A 143 -6.46 16.42 -1.69
CA GLY A 143 -7.77 16.26 -1.05
C GLY A 143 -8.07 14.83 -0.54
N ALA A 144 -7.58 13.79 -1.22
CA ALA A 144 -7.69 12.40 -0.77
C ALA A 144 -6.93 12.13 0.56
N ASN A 145 -5.92 12.95 0.84
CA ASN A 145 -5.04 12.87 2.01
C ASN A 145 -5.32 14.02 3.02
N GLY A 146 -6.52 14.59 2.98
CA GLY A 146 -6.94 15.71 3.84
C GLY A 146 -6.27 17.03 3.43
N GLU A 147 -5.82 17.79 4.42
CA GLU A 147 -5.13 19.07 4.20
C GLU A 147 -3.62 18.89 3.89
N ASN A 148 -3.12 17.65 3.92
CA ASN A 148 -1.71 17.38 3.65
C ASN A 148 -1.40 17.50 2.16
N SER A 149 -0.43 18.33 1.79
CA SER A 149 0.23 18.24 0.49
C SER A 149 1.18 17.05 0.44
N LEU A 150 1.61 16.63 -0.75
CA LEU A 150 2.58 15.53 -0.89
C LEU A 150 3.92 15.86 -0.22
N ALA A 151 4.35 17.11 -0.23
CA ALA A 151 5.54 17.58 0.47
C ALA A 151 5.38 17.39 2.00
N ILE A 152 4.24 17.78 2.56
CA ILE A 152 3.95 17.56 3.99
C ILE A 152 3.88 16.06 4.29
N GLY A 153 3.22 15.26 3.44
CA GLY A 153 3.19 13.81 3.58
C GLY A 153 4.58 13.16 3.61
N ARG A 154 5.49 13.59 2.72
CA ARG A 154 6.90 13.16 2.71
C ARG A 154 7.62 13.52 4.00
N TYR A 155 7.49 14.77 4.44
CA TYR A 155 8.07 15.23 5.70
C TYR A 155 7.57 14.40 6.88
N ASN A 156 6.25 14.29 7.03
CA ASN A 156 5.60 13.52 8.08
C ASN A 156 6.05 12.07 8.07
N TYR A 157 6.17 11.45 6.89
CA TYR A 157 6.63 10.08 6.80
C TYR A 157 8.09 9.93 7.25
N LEU A 158 8.97 10.87 6.89
CA LEU A 158 10.38 10.82 7.30
C LEU A 158 10.55 11.00 8.81
N ILE A 159 9.68 11.77 9.48
CA ILE A 159 9.75 12.03 10.92
C ILE A 159 8.95 11.00 11.75
N HIS A 160 7.75 10.65 11.32
CA HIS A 160 6.77 9.87 12.10
C HIS A 160 6.47 8.49 11.48
N GLY A 161 6.95 8.22 10.26
CA GLY A 161 6.68 6.99 9.53
C GLY A 161 5.28 6.92 8.91
N LEU A 162 4.45 7.95 9.00
CA LEU A 162 3.11 8.06 8.41
C LEU A 162 3.01 9.34 7.58
N TYR A 163 2.19 9.33 6.54
CA TYR A 163 1.93 10.56 5.79
C TYR A 163 1.21 11.62 6.64
N ASP A 164 0.41 11.17 7.60
CA ASP A 164 -0.35 11.99 8.54
C ASP A 164 -0.16 11.40 9.96
N PRO A 165 0.56 12.11 10.85
CA PRO A 165 0.81 11.63 12.20
C PRO A 165 -0.43 11.66 13.10
N GLU A 166 -1.47 12.43 12.76
CA GLU A 166 -2.72 12.48 13.54
C GLU A 166 -3.56 11.21 13.33
N ARG A 167 -3.39 10.54 12.18
CA ARG A 167 -4.05 9.28 11.81
C ARG A 167 -3.41 8.04 12.46
N THR A 168 -3.24 8.09 13.78
CA THR A 168 -2.69 6.98 14.58
C THR A 168 -3.49 5.68 14.45
N ASP A 169 -4.78 5.78 14.10
CA ASP A 169 -5.66 4.64 13.80
C ASP A 169 -5.16 3.78 12.64
N LEU A 170 -4.38 4.37 11.72
CA LEU A 170 -3.82 3.71 10.55
C LEU A 170 -2.54 2.91 10.83
N MET A 171 -1.88 3.14 11.98
CA MET A 171 -0.62 2.48 12.32
C MET A 171 -0.71 0.94 12.25
N LYS A 172 -1.85 0.39 12.68
CA LYS A 172 -2.10 -1.06 12.69
C LYS A 172 -2.23 -1.69 11.29
N TYR A 173 -2.42 -0.89 10.24
CA TYR A 173 -2.56 -1.36 8.87
C TYR A 173 -1.26 -1.29 8.06
N LYS A 174 -0.22 -0.68 8.63
CA LYS A 174 1.07 -0.53 7.96
C LYS A 174 1.78 -1.88 7.83
N SER A 175 2.36 -2.08 6.67
CA SER A 175 3.35 -3.12 6.43
C SER A 175 4.73 -2.66 6.88
N LYS A 176 5.63 -3.63 7.06
CA LYS A 176 7.05 -3.34 7.35
C LYS A 176 7.79 -2.95 6.08
N GLU A 177 8.64 -1.93 6.17
CA GLU A 177 9.48 -1.47 5.06
C GLU A 177 10.37 -2.57 4.48
N SER A 178 10.88 -3.45 5.35
CA SER A 178 11.74 -4.58 4.98
C SER A 178 11.11 -5.56 3.99
N LEU A 179 9.80 -5.46 3.76
CA LEU A 179 9.08 -6.30 2.81
C LEU A 179 9.24 -5.82 1.37
N TYR A 180 9.50 -4.54 1.15
CA TYR A 180 9.43 -3.92 -0.18
C TYR A 180 10.76 -3.30 -0.57
N LYS A 181 11.03 -3.31 -1.87
CA LYS A 181 12.18 -2.59 -2.43
C LYS A 181 11.91 -1.08 -2.44
N LYS A 182 12.88 -0.29 -2.00
CA LYS A 182 12.84 1.17 -2.12
C LYS A 182 13.20 1.59 -3.55
N GLY A 183 12.34 2.40 -4.17
CA GLY A 183 12.50 2.86 -5.55
C GLY A 183 12.90 4.33 -5.66
N ARG A 184 12.49 5.16 -4.69
CA ARG A 184 12.85 6.58 -4.56
C ARG A 184 13.32 6.85 -3.15
N VAL A 185 14.22 7.82 -2.98
CA VAL A 185 14.76 8.18 -1.68
C VAL A 185 14.57 9.67 -1.48
N PHE A 186 13.80 10.02 -0.45
CA PHE A 186 13.58 11.39 -0.01
C PHE A 186 14.34 11.63 1.29
N GLU A 187 14.87 12.83 1.46
CA GLU A 187 15.64 13.24 2.64
C GLU A 187 15.28 14.69 3.02
N ILE A 188 15.42 15.00 4.31
CA ILE A 188 15.35 16.36 4.82
C ILE A 188 16.79 16.93 4.83
N LEU A 189 16.99 18.03 4.12
CA LEU A 189 18.26 18.75 4.01
C LEU A 189 18.19 20.04 4.83
N ASP A 190 19.17 20.21 5.71
CA ASP A 190 19.34 21.36 6.61
C ASP A 190 18.08 21.73 7.41
N ASN A 191 17.22 20.75 7.73
CA ASN A 191 15.91 20.94 8.36
C ASN A 191 14.97 21.93 7.63
N ARG A 192 15.28 22.28 6.38
CA ARG A 192 14.56 23.33 5.63
C ARG A 192 14.01 22.87 4.30
N PHE A 193 14.55 21.78 3.75
CA PHE A 193 14.20 21.33 2.42
C PHE A 193 13.96 19.83 2.37
N LEU A 194 12.96 19.43 1.59
CA LEU A 194 12.85 18.06 1.09
C LEU A 194 13.59 17.97 -0.23
N ILE A 195 14.34 16.89 -0.40
CA ILE A 195 15.03 16.55 -1.65
C ILE A 195 14.69 15.13 -2.07
N GLU A 196 14.85 14.83 -3.35
CA GLU A 196 14.88 13.47 -3.88
C GLU A 196 16.29 13.13 -4.37
N LYS A 197 16.90 12.11 -3.77
CA LYS A 197 18.28 11.73 -4.11
C LYS A 197 18.40 11.32 -5.57
N GLY A 198 19.47 11.77 -6.22
CA GLY A 198 19.73 11.49 -7.62
C GLY A 198 18.93 12.37 -8.59
N THR A 199 18.24 13.40 -8.10
CA THR A 199 17.53 14.38 -8.92
C THR A 199 17.93 15.81 -8.52
N THR A 200 17.47 16.80 -9.28
CA THR A 200 17.57 18.22 -8.94
C THR A 200 16.35 18.74 -8.16
N TRP A 201 15.37 17.87 -7.87
CA TRP A 201 14.15 18.30 -7.19
C TRP A 201 14.42 18.65 -5.73
N LYS A 202 13.89 19.81 -5.33
CA LYS A 202 14.01 20.36 -3.98
C LYS A 202 12.77 21.19 -3.67
N CYS A 203 12.17 20.98 -2.50
CA CYS A 203 11.03 21.74 -2.01
C CYS A 203 11.34 22.32 -0.63
N LYS A 204 10.99 23.59 -0.40
CA LYS A 204 11.07 24.16 0.94
C LYS A 204 10.01 23.51 1.83
N ILE A 205 10.40 23.13 3.04
CA ILE A 205 9.46 22.64 4.06
C ILE A 205 8.79 23.88 4.66
N THR A 206 7.46 23.89 4.63
CA THR A 206 6.65 24.90 5.33
C THR A 206 5.84 24.14 6.37
N ILE A 207 6.36 23.99 7.59
CA ILE A 207 5.63 23.32 8.66
C ILE A 207 4.51 24.27 9.12
N PRO A 208 3.24 23.85 9.11
CA PRO A 208 2.19 24.61 9.77
C PRO A 208 2.51 24.67 11.26
N ASN A 209 2.78 25.87 11.79
CA ASN A 209 3.02 26.19 13.21
C ASN A 209 4.47 26.14 13.76
N GLU A 210 5.50 26.37 12.95
CA GLU A 210 6.72 27.00 13.50
C GLU A 210 6.50 28.51 13.62
N THR A 211 5.74 28.91 14.65
CA THR A 211 5.90 30.26 15.21
C THR A 211 7.29 30.30 15.83
N LEU A 212 8.17 31.13 15.25
CA LEU A 212 9.42 31.56 15.87
C LEU A 212 9.21 32.06 17.30
#